data_AF-A0A6A6EHQ4-F1
#
_entry.id   AF-A0A6A6EHQ4-F1
#
_cell.length_a   1.000
_cell.length_b   1.000
_cell.length_c   1.000
_cell.angle_alpha   90.00
_cell.angle_beta   90.00
_cell.angle_gamma   90.00
#
_symmetry.space_group_name_H-M   'P 1'
#
loop_
_entity.id
_entity.type
_entity.pdbx_description
1 polymer ?
#
loop_
_entity_poly.entity_id
_entity_poly.type
_entity_poly.pdbx_seq_one_letter_code
_entity_poly.pdbx_strand_id
1 'polypeptide(L)'
;MGGGGDKVPGQYMGWWGSLGSPPQKGVTVYAMSANRQNPLVGTLNAAIFNTFRRTRKQILYWAPPMIIGYAAMQWAIERNEYLNSKPGRAEFGEEG
;
A
#
# COMPACT_ATOMS: atom_id res chain seq x y z
N MET A 1 3.02 -29.69 16.43
CA MET A 1 2.93 -28.33 15.84
C MET A 1 2.06 -27.49 16.78
N GLY A 2 2.50 -26.40 17.38
CA GLY A 2 3.70 -25.61 17.15
C GLY A 2 4.28 -25.02 18.43
N GLY A 3 5.43 -24.40 18.25
CA GLY A 3 6.36 -24.03 19.29
C GLY A 3 6.14 -22.61 19.78
N GLY A 4 5.98 -22.48 21.08
CA GLY A 4 6.64 -21.43 21.83
C GLY A 4 7.52 -22.14 22.83
N GLY A 5 8.83 -22.15 22.58
CA GLY A 5 9.80 -22.57 23.60
C GLY A 5 9.81 -21.59 24.77
N ASP A 6 10.77 -21.76 25.68
CA ASP A 6 10.94 -20.87 26.82
C ASP A 6 11.11 -19.41 26.37
N LYS A 7 10.51 -18.48 27.12
CA LYS A 7 10.60 -17.05 26.82
C LYS A 7 12.05 -16.61 26.89
N VAL A 8 12.61 -16.22 25.75
CA VAL A 8 13.95 -15.62 25.67
C VAL A 8 13.88 -14.09 25.78
N PRO A 9 14.94 -13.43 26.28
CA PRO A 9 15.03 -11.97 26.23
C PRO A 9 14.83 -11.44 24.80
N GLY A 10 13.97 -10.44 24.63
CA GLY A 10 13.61 -9.87 23.32
C GLY A 10 12.44 -10.55 22.62
N GLN A 11 11.80 -11.55 23.24
CA GLN A 11 10.61 -12.21 22.68
C GLN A 11 9.31 -11.48 23.09
N TYR A 12 8.64 -10.86 22.13
CA TYR A 12 7.39 -10.10 22.34
C TYR A 12 6.10 -10.87 21.97
N MET A 13 6.22 -12.12 21.50
CA MET A 13 5.08 -12.95 21.12
C MET A 13 5.27 -14.40 21.59
N GLY A 14 4.25 -14.93 22.28
CA GLY A 14 4.22 -16.31 22.76
C GLY A 14 3.38 -17.24 21.87
N TRP A 15 2.96 -18.39 22.41
CA TRP A 15 2.17 -19.39 21.69
C TRP A 15 0.67 -19.31 22.04
N TRP A 16 -0.15 -20.17 21.41
CA TRP A 16 -1.54 -20.35 21.80
C TRP A 16 -1.65 -20.65 23.31
N GLY A 17 -2.48 -19.87 24.01
CA GLY A 17 -2.62 -19.93 25.47
C GLY A 17 -1.68 -19.01 26.25
N SER A 18 -0.63 -18.44 25.62
CA SER A 18 0.36 -17.59 26.28
C SER A 18 0.94 -16.50 25.37
N LEU A 19 0.09 -15.88 24.53
CA LEU A 19 0.48 -14.92 23.47
C LEU A 19 1.34 -13.73 23.92
N GLY A 20 1.32 -13.38 25.21
CA GLY A 20 2.05 -12.21 25.74
C GLY A 20 1.27 -10.90 25.67
N SER A 21 -0.01 -10.93 25.28
CA SER A 21 -0.90 -9.78 25.32
C SER A 21 -1.32 -9.44 26.76
N PRO A 22 -1.77 -8.20 27.03
CA PRO A 22 -2.47 -7.87 28.27
C PRO A 22 -3.65 -8.82 28.53
N PRO A 23 -4.01 -9.08 29.80
CA PRO A 23 -5.17 -9.90 30.13
C PRO A 23 -6.47 -9.24 29.62
N GLN A 24 -7.33 -10.03 29.00
CA GLN A 24 -8.63 -9.58 28.48
C GLN A 24 -9.76 -10.19 29.33
N LYS A 25 -10.66 -9.36 29.86
CA LYS A 25 -11.83 -9.79 30.65
C LYS A 25 -13.06 -9.00 30.21
N GLY A 26 -14.20 -9.66 30.05
CA GLY A 26 -15.48 -9.04 29.70
C GLY A 26 -15.72 -8.79 28.21
N VAL A 27 -14.85 -9.31 27.33
CA VAL A 27 -15.06 -9.26 25.87
C VAL A 27 -15.71 -10.56 25.42
N THR A 28 -16.87 -10.48 24.77
CA THR A 28 -17.57 -11.63 24.18
C THR A 28 -17.63 -11.47 22.66
N VAL A 29 -17.18 -12.51 21.94
CA VAL A 29 -17.14 -12.53 20.49
C VAL A 29 -18.14 -13.55 19.97
N TYR A 30 -19.00 -13.13 19.05
CA TYR A 30 -19.98 -14.00 18.39
C TYR A 30 -19.61 -14.18 16.93
N ALA A 31 -19.80 -15.39 16.41
CA ALA A 31 -19.57 -15.71 15.01
C ALA A 31 -20.64 -16.69 14.50
N MET A 32 -20.99 -16.61 13.22
CA MET A 32 -21.82 -17.60 12.54
C MET A 32 -20.96 -18.53 11.68
N SER A 33 -21.35 -19.80 11.58
CA SER A 33 -20.70 -20.76 10.67
C SER A 33 -20.70 -20.23 9.23
N ALA A 34 -19.56 -20.37 8.54
CA ALA A 34 -19.40 -19.92 7.16
C ALA A 34 -20.40 -20.58 6.21
N ASN A 35 -20.77 -21.84 6.46
CA ASN A 35 -21.75 -22.59 5.65
C ASN A 35 -23.18 -22.04 5.78
N ARG A 36 -23.42 -21.14 6.74
CA ARG A 36 -24.72 -20.47 6.96
C ARG A 36 -24.72 -19.01 6.50
N GLN A 37 -23.67 -18.56 5.81
CA GLN A 37 -23.55 -17.22 5.27
C GLN A 37 -23.45 -17.26 3.75
N ASN A 38 -23.95 -16.23 3.07
CA ASN A 38 -23.64 -16.02 1.66
C ASN A 38 -22.30 -15.28 1.57
N PRO A 39 -21.22 -15.89 1.02
CA PRO A 39 -19.88 -15.33 1.06
C PRO A 39 -19.71 -14.05 0.22
N LEU A 40 -20.59 -13.80 -0.76
CA LEU A 40 -20.48 -12.67 -1.68
C LEU A 40 -21.56 -11.60 -1.47
N VAL A 41 -22.40 -11.74 -0.44
CA VAL A 41 -23.46 -10.78 -0.17
C VAL A 41 -22.88 -9.37 0.03
N GLY A 42 -23.41 -8.40 -0.72
CA GLY A 42 -22.99 -6.99 -0.62
C GLY A 42 -21.61 -6.66 -1.17
N THR A 43 -20.88 -7.62 -1.76
CA THR A 43 -19.51 -7.40 -2.25
C THR A 43 -19.44 -6.35 -3.36
N LEU A 44 -20.40 -6.30 -4.29
CA LEU A 44 -20.40 -5.28 -5.35
C LEU A 44 -20.60 -3.85 -4.81
N ASN A 45 -21.61 -3.66 -3.96
CA ASN A 45 -21.85 -2.37 -3.30
C ASN A 45 -20.64 -1.96 -2.45
N ALA A 46 -20.06 -2.88 -1.69
CA ALA A 46 -18.85 -2.62 -0.93
C ALA A 46 -17.66 -2.30 -1.85
N ALA A 47 -17.43 -3.06 -2.91
CA ALA A 47 -16.33 -2.87 -3.83
C ALA A 47 -16.35 -1.50 -4.52
N ILE A 48 -17.53 -0.94 -4.80
CA ILE A 48 -17.62 0.39 -5.41
C ILE A 48 -17.50 1.46 -4.33
N PHE A 49 -18.42 1.50 -3.37
CA PHE A 49 -18.54 2.62 -2.44
C PHE A 49 -17.44 2.62 -1.37
N ASN A 50 -17.09 1.46 -0.83
CA ASN A 50 -16.03 1.37 0.19
C ASN A 50 -14.66 1.65 -0.41
N THR A 51 -14.40 1.16 -1.64
CA THR A 51 -13.13 1.42 -2.33
C THR A 51 -12.99 2.89 -2.65
N PHE A 52 -14.00 3.55 -3.24
CA PHE A 52 -13.96 4.99 -3.47
C PHE A 52 -13.74 5.77 -2.17
N ARG A 53 -14.49 5.44 -1.11
CA ARG A 53 -14.35 6.07 0.21
C ARG A 53 -12.94 5.90 0.80
N ARG A 54 -12.28 4.77 0.59
CA ARG A 54 -10.90 4.50 1.05
C ARG A 54 -9.89 5.25 0.19
N THR A 55 -10.02 5.17 -1.13
CA THR A 55 -9.10 5.83 -2.08
C THR A 55 -9.12 7.34 -1.91
N ARG A 56 -10.30 7.98 -1.80
CA ARG A 56 -10.37 9.45 -1.65
C ARG A 56 -9.67 9.97 -0.40
N LYS A 57 -9.60 9.17 0.67
CA LYS A 57 -8.92 9.55 1.93
C LYS A 57 -7.40 9.50 1.83
N GLN A 58 -6.88 8.79 0.82
CA GLN A 58 -5.45 8.55 0.67
C GLN A 58 -4.87 9.16 -0.61
N ILE A 59 -5.73 9.56 -1.56
CA ILE A 59 -5.31 9.97 -2.90
C ILE A 59 -4.30 11.12 -2.87
N LEU A 60 -4.43 12.06 -1.94
CA LEU A 60 -3.51 13.20 -1.84
C LEU A 60 -2.14 12.86 -1.25
N TYR A 61 -1.96 11.68 -0.64
CA TYR A 61 -0.64 11.30 -0.13
C TYR A 61 0.26 10.68 -1.19
N TRP A 62 -0.32 10.02 -2.20
CA TRP A 62 0.45 9.31 -3.22
C TRP A 62 0.27 9.89 -4.63
N ALA A 63 -0.89 10.46 -4.97
CA ALA A 63 -1.11 10.98 -6.32
C ALA A 63 -0.21 12.19 -6.63
N PRO A 64 -0.01 13.18 -5.73
CA PRO A 64 0.89 14.30 -6.01
C PRO A 64 2.34 13.89 -6.35
N PRO A 65 3.04 13.07 -5.54
CA PRO A 65 4.39 12.65 -5.91
C PRO A 65 4.42 11.82 -7.21
N MET A 66 3.40 11.00 -7.48
CA MET A 66 3.30 10.25 -8.74
C MET A 66 3.13 11.16 -9.96
N ILE A 67 2.28 12.19 -9.86
CA ILE A 67 2.06 13.16 -10.94
C ILE A 67 3.33 13.97 -11.19
N ILE A 68 4.00 14.44 -10.12
CA ILE A 68 5.26 15.18 -10.22
C ILE A 68 6.34 14.31 -10.87
N GLY A 69 6.50 13.07 -10.42
CA GLY A 69 7.47 12.13 -10.99
C GLY A 69 7.22 11.87 -12.47
N TYR A 70 5.96 11.65 -12.85
CA TYR A 70 5.59 11.45 -14.26
C TYR A 70 5.90 12.69 -15.11
N ALA A 71 5.53 13.88 -14.64
CA ALA A 71 5.78 15.13 -15.36
C ALA A 71 7.28 15.41 -15.54
N ALA A 72 8.08 15.20 -14.48
CA ALA A 72 9.52 15.37 -14.55
C ALA A 72 10.18 14.37 -15.51
N MET A 73 9.70 13.12 -15.54
CA MET A 73 10.16 12.11 -16.47
C MET A 73 9.83 12.48 -17.92
N GLN A 74 8.62 12.94 -18.20
CA GLN A 74 8.23 13.39 -19.54
C GLN A 74 9.10 14.56 -20.01
N TRP A 75 9.29 15.56 -19.15
CA TRP A 75 10.19 16.68 -19.44
C TRP A 75 11.63 16.21 -19.72
N ALA A 76 12.15 15.27 -18.94
CA ALA A 76 13.50 14.74 -19.13
C ALA A 76 13.65 13.99 -20.46
N ILE A 77 12.65 13.21 -20.87
CA ILE A 77 12.63 12.50 -22.15
C ILE A 77 12.62 13.51 -23.30
N GLU A 78 11.67 14.45 -23.31
CA GLU A 78 11.56 15.47 -24.37
C GLU A 78 12.84 16.32 -24.47
N ARG A 79 13.41 16.72 -23.34
CA ARG A 79 14.65 17.49 -23.31
C ARG A 79 15.83 16.68 -23.82
N ASN A 80 15.92 15.39 -23.48
CA ASN A 80 16.98 14.51 -23.97
C ASN A 80 16.88 14.31 -25.50
N GLU A 81 15.68 14.07 -26.02
CA GLU A 81 15.44 13.95 -27.45
C GLU A 81 15.78 15.25 -28.19
N TYR A 82 15.39 16.40 -27.64
CA TYR A 82 15.72 17.70 -28.20
C TYR A 82 17.22 17.93 -28.29
N LEU A 83 17.96 17.69 -27.20
CA LEU A 83 19.41 17.88 -27.18
C LEU A 83 20.15 16.95 -28.17
N ASN A 84 19.63 15.75 -28.39
CA ASN A 84 20.18 14.80 -29.37
C ASN A 84 19.70 15.07 -30.81
N SER A 85 18.74 15.97 -31.01
CA SER A 85 18.27 16.37 -32.34
C SER A 85 19.29 17.22 -33.09
N LYS A 86 19.10 17.42 -34.40
CA LYS A 86 19.93 18.32 -35.21
C LYS A 86 19.90 19.77 -34.71
N PRO A 87 18.72 20.40 -34.50
CA PRO A 87 18.68 21.78 -33.99
C PRO A 87 19.27 21.88 -32.58
N GLY A 88 19.00 20.92 -31.68
CA GLY A 88 19.57 20.94 -30.33
C GLY A 88 21.09 20.82 -30.30
N ARG A 89 21.68 20.02 -31.21
CA ARG A 89 23.14 19.96 -31.38
C ARG A 89 23.73 21.24 -31.97
N ALA A 90 23.01 21.93 -32.84
CA ALA A 90 23.46 23.22 -33.37
C ALA A 90 23.40 24.34 -32.32
N GLU A 91 22.41 24.29 -31.42
CA GLU A 91 22.20 25.29 -30.37
C GLU A 91 23.08 25.08 -29.13
N PHE A 92 23.37 23.83 -28.75
CA PHE A 92 24.10 23.49 -27.52
C PHE A 92 25.40 22.71 -27.74
N GLY A 93 25.78 22.40 -28.98
CA GLY A 93 26.96 21.58 -29.29
C GLY A 93 28.28 22.34 -29.40
N GLU A 94 28.27 23.67 -29.46
CA GLU A 94 29.49 24.50 -29.55
C GLU A 94 29.96 25.07 -28.20
N GLU A 95 29.22 24.87 -27.10
CA GLU A 95 29.58 25.33 -25.75
C GLU A 95 30.36 24.30 -24.90
N GLY A 96 30.88 23.23 -25.51
CA GLY A 96 31.61 22.14 -24.84
C GLY A 96 33.11 22.13 -25.09
#